data_AF-A0AA38P149-F1
#
_entry.id   AF-A0AA38P149-F1
#
_cell.length_a   1.000
_cell.length_b   1.000
_cell.length_c   1.000
_cell.angle_alpha   90.00
_cell.angle_beta   90.00
_cell.angle_gamma   90.00
#
_symmetry.space_group_name_H-M   'P 1'
#
loop_
_entity.id
_entity.type
_entity.pdbx_description
1 polymer ?
#
loop_
_entity_poly.entity_id
_entity_poly.type
_entity_poly.pdbx_seq_one_letter_code
_entity_poly.pdbx_strand_id
1 'polypeptide(L)'
;LDAQSLSLPATNWPVPVLVISCSGLPYIIRIRETSPRSGITVYNVFDQLYRALREPIDRDQLLSDPHSEITRAVNIAWNERYSEMMRNGDAVEASNITRNGPAKIDYLRGHRIFAGL
;
A
#
# COMPACT_ATOMS: atom_id res chain seq x y z
N LEU A 1 -11.00 2.81 -14.87
CA LEU A 1 -12.26 2.32 -14.27
C LEU A 1 -13.27 3.47 -14.29
N ASP A 2 -14.49 3.23 -14.74
CA ASP A 2 -15.56 4.23 -14.67
C ASP A 2 -16.17 4.29 -13.24
N ALA A 3 -16.94 5.34 -12.98
CA ALA A 3 -17.54 5.57 -11.66
C ALA A 3 -18.56 4.49 -11.26
N GLN A 4 -19.20 3.85 -12.24
CA GLN A 4 -20.16 2.76 -12.01
C GLN A 4 -19.45 1.49 -11.55
N SER A 5 -18.33 1.14 -12.16
CA SER A 5 -17.52 -0.03 -11.78
C SER A 5 -17.00 0.07 -10.35
N LEU A 6 -16.66 1.29 -9.90
CA LEU A 6 -16.16 1.54 -8.54
C LEU A 6 -17.23 1.32 -7.45
N SER A 7 -18.51 1.44 -7.80
CA SER A 7 -19.63 1.26 -6.86
C SER A 7 -20.15 -0.18 -6.81
N LEU A 8 -19.64 -1.07 -7.66
CA LEU A 8 -20.00 -2.49 -7.63
C LEU A 8 -19.48 -3.17 -6.35
N PRO A 9 -20.20 -4.18 -5.84
CA PRO A 9 -19.71 -5.04 -4.78
C PRO A 9 -18.39 -5.70 -5.18
N ALA A 10 -17.40 -5.66 -4.29
CA ALA A 10 -16.10 -6.33 -4.52
C ALA A 10 -16.16 -7.84 -4.24
N THR A 11 -17.27 -8.32 -3.68
CA THR A 11 -17.47 -9.71 -3.25
C THR A 11 -18.84 -10.20 -3.70
N ASN A 12 -18.95 -11.50 -4.01
CA ASN A 12 -20.23 -12.11 -4.43
C ASN A 12 -21.29 -12.17 -3.32
N TRP A 13 -20.95 -11.75 -2.10
CA TRP A 13 -21.84 -11.50 -0.98
C TRP A 13 -21.38 -10.26 -0.22
N PRO A 14 -22.27 -9.35 0.20
CA PRO A 14 -21.85 -8.14 0.92
C PRO A 14 -21.23 -8.53 2.26
N VAL A 15 -19.91 -8.35 2.37
CA VAL A 15 -19.16 -8.49 3.62
C VAL A 15 -18.76 -7.11 4.14
N PRO A 16 -18.77 -6.89 5.46
CA PRO A 16 -18.40 -5.59 6.03
C PRO A 16 -16.87 -5.40 6.12
N VAL A 17 -16.11 -6.50 6.07
CA VAL A 17 -14.64 -6.51 6.18
C VAL A 17 -14.05 -7.51 5.19
N LEU A 18 -12.99 -7.10 4.48
CA LEU A 18 -12.15 -7.92 3.63
C LEU A 18 -10.71 -7.86 4.17
N VAL A 19 -10.07 -9.01 4.29
CA VAL A 19 -8.72 -9.13 4.83
C VAL A 19 -7.80 -9.62 3.71
N ILE A 20 -6.77 -8.84 3.41
CA ILE A 20 -5.76 -9.17 2.41
C ILE A 20 -4.48 -9.53 3.15
N SER A 21 -4.01 -10.76 2.96
CA SER A 21 -2.76 -11.28 3.53
C SER A 21 -1.91 -11.90 2.43
N CYS A 22 -0.59 -11.71 2.51
CA CYS A 22 0.38 -12.33 1.62
C CYS A 22 1.50 -12.91 2.47
N SER A 23 1.90 -14.16 2.22
CA SER A 23 2.98 -14.82 2.96
C SER A 23 4.32 -14.11 2.82
N GLY A 24 4.53 -13.36 1.73
CA GLY A 24 5.72 -12.55 1.50
C GLY A 24 5.72 -11.18 2.18
N LEU A 25 4.62 -10.79 2.85
CA LEU A 25 4.49 -9.48 3.52
C LEU A 25 4.29 -9.67 5.03
N PRO A 26 4.98 -8.86 5.87
CA PRO A 26 4.88 -9.01 7.33
C PRO A 26 3.63 -8.35 7.92
N TYR A 27 2.70 -7.89 7.09
CA TYR A 27 1.50 -7.18 7.51
C TYR A 27 0.26 -7.66 6.76
N ILE A 28 -0.89 -7.36 7.37
CA ILE A 28 -2.21 -7.65 6.83
C ILE A 28 -2.90 -6.32 6.55
N ILE A 29 -3.60 -6.24 5.42
CA ILE A 29 -4.42 -5.08 5.07
C ILE A 29 -5.88 -5.41 5.32
N ARG A 30 -6.56 -4.58 6.12
CA ARG A 30 -7.99 -4.74 6.42
C ARG A 30 -8.77 -3.65 5.69
N ILE A 31 -9.60 -4.06 4.74
CA ILE A 31 -10.53 -3.20 4.03
C ILE A 31 -11.87 -3.27 4.75
N ARG A 32 -12.48 -2.13 5.04
CA ARG A 32 -13.79 -2.05 5.71
C ARG A 32 -14.79 -1.34 4.81
N GLU A 33 -16.08 -1.63 4.98
CA GLU A 33 -17.12 -0.82 4.36
C GLU A 33 -17.03 0.64 4.84
N THR A 34 -17.25 1.59 3.93
CA THR A 34 -17.29 3.03 4.28
C THR A 34 -18.68 3.49 4.67
N SER A 35 -19.71 2.75 4.27
CA SER A 35 -21.11 3.03 4.59
C SER A 35 -21.75 1.76 5.16
N PRO A 36 -22.50 1.85 6.26
CA PRO A 36 -23.22 0.70 6.79
C PRO A 36 -24.18 0.12 5.75
N ARG A 37 -24.18 -1.21 5.59
CA ARG A 37 -25.13 -1.98 4.76
C ARG A 37 -24.90 -1.94 3.24
N SER A 38 -23.86 -1.27 2.74
CA SER A 38 -23.48 -1.38 1.32
C SER A 38 -22.59 -2.60 1.04
N GLY A 39 -21.97 -3.16 2.09
CA GLY A 39 -20.84 -4.07 1.92
C GLY A 39 -19.63 -3.35 1.32
N ILE A 40 -18.55 -4.10 1.10
CA ILE A 40 -17.33 -3.58 0.48
C ILE A 40 -17.52 -3.44 -1.02
N THR A 41 -17.24 -2.23 -1.51
CA THR A 41 -17.23 -1.90 -2.94
C THR A 41 -15.81 -1.99 -3.53
N VAL A 42 -15.72 -2.03 -4.86
CA VAL A 42 -14.45 -1.95 -5.59
C VAL A 42 -13.68 -0.67 -5.21
N TYR A 43 -14.39 0.46 -5.03
CA TYR A 43 -13.82 1.70 -4.52
C TYR A 43 -13.17 1.51 -3.15
N ASN A 44 -13.86 0.86 -2.20
CA ASN A 44 -13.31 0.62 -0.86
C ASN A 44 -12.02 -0.19 -0.92
N VAL A 45 -11.97 -1.21 -1.78
CA VAL A 45 -10.76 -2.02 -1.97
C VAL A 45 -9.62 -1.16 -2.49
N PHE A 46 -9.81 -0.43 -3.59
CA PHE A 46 -8.72 0.36 -4.15
C PHE A 46 -8.28 1.50 -3.21
N ASP A 47 -9.19 2.32 -2.72
CA ASP A 47 -8.85 3.47 -1.86
C ASP A 47 -8.11 3.03 -0.60
N GLN A 48 -8.63 2.04 0.13
CA GLN A 48 -8.01 1.59 1.39
C GLN A 48 -6.74 0.78 1.15
N LEU A 49 -6.65 0.00 0.06
CA LEU A 49 -5.42 -0.69 -0.31
C LEU A 49 -4.30 0.31 -0.64
N TYR A 50 -4.60 1.33 -1.47
CA TYR A 50 -3.62 2.37 -1.82
C TYR A 50 -3.17 3.19 -0.62
N ARG A 51 -4.09 3.51 0.30
CA ARG A 51 -3.75 4.21 1.56
C ARG A 51 -2.89 3.32 2.44
N ALA A 52 -3.32 2.07 2.68
CA ALA A 52 -2.58 1.14 3.53
C ALA A 52 -1.16 0.91 3.00
N LEU A 53 -0.97 0.75 1.69
CA LEU A 53 0.37 0.59 1.11
C LEU A 53 1.27 1.83 1.29
N ARG A 54 0.70 3.03 1.40
CA ARG A 54 1.46 4.27 1.67
C ARG A 54 1.73 4.52 3.15
N GLU A 55 1.17 3.71 4.05
CA GLU A 55 1.46 3.85 5.47
C GLU A 55 2.94 3.56 5.75
N PRO A 56 3.58 4.34 6.62
CA PRO A 56 4.94 4.07 7.08
C PRO A 56 5.02 2.68 7.70
N ILE A 57 6.16 2.02 7.52
CA ILE A 57 6.46 0.78 8.22
C ILE A 57 6.87 1.12 9.65
N ASP A 58 6.50 0.26 10.59
CA ASP A 58 7.01 0.37 11.94
C ASP A 58 8.54 0.21 11.92
N ARG A 59 9.25 1.24 12.38
CA ARG A 59 10.71 1.25 12.38
C ARG A 59 11.27 0.13 13.24
N ASP A 60 10.58 -0.26 14.31
CA ASP A 60 11.04 -1.34 15.18
C ASP A 60 10.96 -2.69 14.45
N GLN A 61 9.96 -2.89 13.58
CA GLN A 61 9.91 -4.07 12.70
C GLN A 61 11.04 -4.08 11.68
N LEU A 62 11.34 -2.93 11.05
CA LEU A 62 12.39 -2.85 10.02
C LEU A 62 13.81 -2.97 10.61
N LEU A 63 14.02 -2.41 11.81
CA LEU A 63 15.31 -2.38 12.49
C LEU A 63 15.60 -3.64 13.31
N SER A 64 14.59 -4.51 13.51
CA SER A 64 14.78 -5.78 14.23
C SER A 64 15.81 -6.69 13.56
N ASP A 65 15.99 -6.58 12.23
CA ASP A 65 17.10 -7.19 11.50
C ASP A 65 17.56 -6.28 10.34
N PRO A 66 18.50 -5.34 10.61
CA PRO A 66 18.97 -4.39 9.61
C PRO A 66 19.84 -5.03 8.52
N HIS A 67 20.33 -6.26 8.75
CA HIS A 67 21.17 -7.01 7.81
C HIS A 67 20.37 -8.04 7.01
N SER A 68 19.09 -8.23 7.32
CA SER A 68 18.23 -9.09 6.51
C SER A 68 18.19 -8.60 5.06
N GLU A 69 18.17 -9.56 4.14
CA GLU A 69 18.00 -9.30 2.72
C GLU A 69 16.74 -8.48 2.45
N ILE A 70 15.69 -8.68 3.26
CA ILE A 70 14.42 -7.97 3.22
C ILE A 70 14.62 -6.49 3.54
N THR A 71 15.29 -6.15 4.65
CA THR A 71 15.54 -4.76 5.04
C THR A 71 16.38 -4.03 3.99
N ARG A 72 17.40 -4.69 3.44
CA ARG A 72 18.18 -4.13 2.33
C ARG A 72 17.31 -3.87 1.10
N ALA A 73 16.48 -4.82 0.70
CA ALA A 73 15.60 -4.66 -0.46
C ALA A 73 14.56 -3.55 -0.27
N VAL A 74 13.98 -3.42 0.93
CA VAL A 74 13.06 -2.34 1.28
C VAL A 74 13.74 -0.98 1.19
N ASN A 75 14.97 -0.85 1.72
CA ASN A 75 15.73 0.40 1.64
C ASN A 75 16.10 0.78 0.20
N ILE A 76 16.43 -0.19 -0.65
CA ILE A 76 16.66 0.06 -2.09
C ILE A 76 15.38 0.59 -2.73
N ALA A 77 14.24 -0.08 -2.54
CA ALA A 77 12.96 0.33 -3.12
C ALA A 77 12.50 1.72 -2.65
N TRP A 78 12.71 2.04 -1.37
CA TRP A 78 12.44 3.36 -0.81
C TRP A 78 13.30 4.45 -1.49
N ASN A 79 14.60 4.21 -1.66
CA ASN A 79 15.51 5.13 -2.33
C ASN A 79 15.13 5.35 -3.82
N GLU A 80 14.75 4.29 -4.52
CA GLU A 80 14.27 4.37 -5.90
C GLU A 80 13.01 5.23 -6.01
N ARG A 81 12.02 4.98 -5.14
CA ARG A 81 10.78 5.77 -5.07
C ARG A 81 11.04 7.25 -4.79
N TYR A 82 11.91 7.54 -3.82
CA TYR A 82 12.35 8.92 -3.53
C TYR A 82 13.02 9.58 -4.76
N SER A 83 13.93 8.86 -5.40
CA SER A 83 14.69 9.37 -6.57
C SER A 83 13.77 9.69 -7.74
N GLU A 84 12.75 8.86 -7.96
CA GLU A 84 11.74 9.10 -8.99
C GLU A 84 10.88 10.34 -8.71
N MET A 85 10.46 10.55 -7.46
CA MET A 85 9.70 11.75 -7.09
C MET A 85 10.52 13.03 -7.30
N MET A 86 11.80 13.00 -6.93
CA MET A 86 12.72 14.09 -7.19
C MET A 86 12.87 14.36 -8.69
N ARG A 87 12.97 13.31 -9.52
CA ARG A 87 13.01 13.45 -10.99
C ARG A 87 11.72 14.02 -11.58
N ASN A 88 10.58 13.66 -11.00
CA ASN A 88 9.25 14.10 -11.47
C ASN A 88 8.87 15.50 -10.95
N GLY A 89 9.70 16.12 -10.11
CA GLY A 89 9.45 17.44 -9.53
C GLY A 89 8.43 17.44 -8.38
N ASP A 90 8.10 16.28 -7.81
CA ASP A 90 7.15 16.17 -6.70
C ASP A 90 7.85 16.39 -5.34
N ALA A 91 8.24 17.64 -5.09
CA ALA A 91 8.99 18.01 -3.89
C ALA A 91 8.20 17.79 -2.59
N VAL A 92 6.87 17.90 -2.66
CA VAL A 92 5.99 17.69 -1.49
C VAL A 92 6.01 16.23 -1.10
N GLU A 93 5.80 15.33 -2.04
CA GLU A 93 5.79 13.90 -1.75
C GLU A 93 7.19 13.37 -1.39
N ALA A 94 8.25 13.89 -2.02
CA ALA A 94 9.63 13.59 -1.62
C ALA A 94 9.94 14.00 -0.16
N SER A 95 9.42 15.15 0.28
CA SER A 95 9.52 15.60 1.68
C SER A 95 8.73 14.69 2.63
N ASN A 96 7.55 14.22 2.23
CA ASN A 96 6.77 13.26 3.00
C ASN A 96 7.50 11.91 3.16
N ILE A 97 8.10 11.41 2.07
CA ILE A 97 8.88 10.16 2.09
C ILE A 97 10.07 10.24 3.03
N THR A 98 10.81 11.35 3.02
CA THR A 98 12.00 11.50 3.88
C THR A 98 11.62 11.60 5.35
N ARG A 99 10.51 12.28 5.67
CA ARG A 99 10.00 12.38 7.05
C ARG A 99 9.52 11.04 7.60
N ASN A 100 8.77 10.30 6.78
CA ASN A 100 8.10 9.08 7.20
C ASN A 100 9.01 7.84 7.10
N GLY A 101 10.00 7.86 6.22
CA GLY A 101 10.85 6.71 5.91
C GLY A 101 10.16 5.70 4.99
N PRO A 102 10.63 4.44 4.99
CA PRO A 102 10.03 3.37 4.19
C PRO A 102 8.55 3.15 4.52
N ALA A 103 7.75 2.92 3.48
CA ALA A 103 6.33 2.63 3.56
C ALA A 103 6.05 1.19 3.12
N LYS A 104 4.87 0.66 3.45
CA LYS A 104 4.51 -0.73 3.16
C LYS A 104 4.70 -1.10 1.68
N ILE A 105 4.45 -0.17 0.76
CA ILE A 105 4.67 -0.33 -0.68
C ILE A 105 6.13 -0.70 -1.03
N ASP A 106 7.10 -0.32 -0.21
CA ASP A 106 8.52 -0.61 -0.46
C ASP A 106 8.84 -2.10 -0.24
N TYR A 107 8.02 -2.85 0.51
CA TYR A 107 8.09 -4.33 0.54
C TYR A 107 7.75 -4.98 -0.80
N LEU A 108 7.07 -4.25 -1.70
CA LEU A 108 6.79 -4.73 -3.05
C LEU A 108 7.99 -4.58 -3.98
N ARG A 109 9.10 -3.95 -3.55
CA ARG A 109 10.38 -3.92 -4.28
C ARG A 109 10.26 -3.48 -5.74
N GLY A 110 9.51 -2.41 -5.99
CA GLY A 110 9.26 -1.89 -7.34
C GLY A 110 8.10 -2.55 -8.09
N HIS A 111 7.51 -3.65 -7.58
CA HIS A 111 6.27 -4.24 -8.09
C HIS A 111 5.04 -3.46 -7.63
N ARG A 112 4.92 -2.22 -8.11
CA ARG A 112 3.88 -1.26 -7.71
C ARG A 112 2.67 -1.20 -8.65
N ILE A 113 2.66 -2.05 -9.68
CA ILE A 113 1.56 -2.15 -10.65
C ILE A 113 0.71 -3.36 -10.28
N PHE A 114 -0.54 -3.13 -9.91
CA PHE A 114 -1.51 -4.20 -9.74
C PHE A 114 -2.12 -4.55 -11.10
N ALA A 115 -1.79 -5.74 -11.61
CA ALA A 115 -2.44 -6.36 -12.78
C ALA A 115 -2.45 -5.54 -14.10
N GLY A 116 -1.46 -4.67 -14.33
CA GLY A 116 -1.30 -3.95 -15.59
C GLY A 116 -2.22 -2.73 -15.78
N LEU A 117 -2.79 -2.20 -14.69
CA LEU A 117 -3.47 -0.90 -14.66
C LEU A 117 -2.51 0.25 -14.32
#